data_AF-A0A418LWP4-F1
#
_entry.id   AF-A0A418LWP4-F1
#
_cell.length_a   1.000
_cell.length_b   1.000
_cell.length_c   1.000
_cell.angle_alpha   90.00
_cell.angle_beta   90.00
_cell.angle_gamma   90.00
#
_symmetry.space_group_name_H-M   'P 1'
#
loop_
_entity.id
_entity.type
_entity.pdbx_description
1 polymer ?
#
loop_
_entity_poly.entity_id
_entity_poly.type
_entity_poly.pdbx_seq_one_letter_code
_entity_poly.pdbx_strand_id
1 'polypeptide(L)'
;MANFKVFSEVPSQLLTQVSQTTAASLLTTAQNLTAASLLTTAQNLTAASLLTTAQNLTAASLLTTAQNLTAASLLTTAQNLTAASLLTTLGDRTVVDLSTPVTSAVVTYAGAATLTAISLSEVTFTVYNASTTAGASAALYLSADGTNFSPDPTSTTQTIAAGAQYFFSPGHFVKYMEVMYAALTAGITASLTIYTQAHV
;
A
#
# COMPACT_ATOMS: atom_id res chain seq x y z
N MET A 1 10.06 -70.45 -16.05
CA MET A 1 9.38 -69.59 -15.07
C MET A 1 9.69 -68.14 -15.41
N ALA A 2 8.67 -67.37 -15.80
CA ALA A 2 8.82 -65.96 -16.15
C ALA A 2 8.86 -65.12 -14.87
N ASN A 3 9.95 -64.38 -14.66
CA ASN A 3 10.06 -63.41 -13.57
C ASN A 3 9.33 -62.12 -13.98
N PHE A 4 8.10 -61.95 -13.49
CA PHE A 4 7.35 -60.72 -13.64
C PHE A 4 7.89 -59.70 -12.62
N LYS A 5 8.59 -58.65 -13.09
CA LYS A 5 8.88 -57.49 -12.24
C LYS A 5 7.58 -56.68 -12.11
N VAL A 6 6.84 -56.89 -11.02
CA VAL A 6 5.53 -56.23 -10.76
C VAL A 6 5.70 -54.81 -10.20
N PHE A 7 6.89 -54.40 -9.78
CA PHE A 7 7.09 -53.09 -9.15
C PHE A 7 8.23 -52.32 -9.80
N SER A 8 7.88 -51.20 -10.44
CA SER A 8 8.78 -50.08 -10.69
C SER A 8 8.84 -49.27 -9.39
N GLU A 9 10.01 -49.15 -8.76
CA GLU A 9 10.18 -48.14 -7.72
C GLU A 9 9.97 -46.78 -8.38
N VAL A 10 8.82 -46.15 -8.11
CA VAL A 10 8.65 -44.73 -8.40
C VAL A 10 9.48 -44.01 -7.34
N PRO A 11 10.60 -43.35 -7.68
CA PRO A 11 11.36 -42.60 -6.70
C PRO A 11 10.41 -41.60 -6.04
N SER A 12 10.40 -41.56 -4.71
CA SER A 12 9.57 -40.64 -3.94
C SER A 12 9.85 -39.21 -4.41
N GLN A 13 8.88 -38.58 -5.08
CA GLN A 13 9.02 -37.22 -5.64
C GLN A 13 9.00 -36.11 -4.57
N LEU A 14 8.89 -36.49 -3.30
CA LEU A 14 8.93 -35.59 -2.17
C LEU A 14 10.37 -35.50 -1.66
N LEU A 15 11.04 -34.38 -1.96
CA LEU A 15 12.30 -34.05 -1.31
C LEU A 15 11.97 -33.20 -0.06
N THR A 16 12.47 -33.63 1.09
CA THR A 16 12.18 -32.96 2.37
C THR A 16 12.95 -31.65 2.49
N GLN A 17 14.20 -31.62 2.02
CA GLN A 17 15.05 -30.44 2.10
C GLN A 17 16.05 -30.41 0.94
N VAL A 18 16.22 -29.23 0.34
CA VAL A 18 17.26 -28.98 -0.66
C VAL A 18 17.98 -27.66 -0.39
N SER A 19 19.25 -27.63 -0.74
CA SER A 19 20.10 -26.45 -0.71
C SER A 19 20.77 -26.32 -2.08
N GLN A 20 20.55 -25.21 -2.78
CA GLN A 20 21.11 -24.93 -4.12
C GLN A 20 20.65 -25.92 -5.19
N THR A 21 19.45 -25.71 -5.71
CA THR A 21 18.88 -26.56 -6.77
C THR A 21 18.21 -25.68 -7.81
N THR A 22 18.24 -26.10 -9.07
CA THR A 22 17.64 -25.31 -10.17
C THR A 22 16.12 -25.46 -10.18
N ALA A 23 15.61 -26.68 -10.10
CA ALA A 23 14.18 -26.95 -10.15
C ALA A 23 13.79 -28.18 -9.32
N ALA A 24 12.60 -28.14 -8.74
CA ALA A 24 12.01 -29.29 -8.06
C ALA A 24 10.48 -29.25 -8.14
N SER A 25 9.85 -30.42 -8.15
CA SER A 25 8.39 -30.53 -8.27
C SER A 25 7.71 -30.39 -6.91
N LEU A 26 8.09 -31.19 -5.91
CA LEU A 26 7.49 -31.22 -4.57
C LEU A 26 8.57 -31.10 -3.49
N LEU A 27 8.49 -30.05 -2.69
CA LEU A 27 9.44 -29.76 -1.62
C LEU A 27 8.75 -29.31 -0.34
N THR A 28 9.31 -29.70 0.81
CA THR A 28 8.93 -29.10 2.09
C THR A 28 9.72 -27.82 2.32
N THR A 29 11.06 -27.88 2.28
CA THR A 29 11.92 -26.72 2.53
C THR A 29 13.00 -26.56 1.45
N ALA A 30 13.23 -25.32 1.01
CA ALA A 30 14.30 -25.00 0.05
C ALA A 30 15.09 -23.75 0.44
N GLN A 31 16.39 -23.76 0.13
CA GLN A 31 17.24 -22.59 0.15
C GLN A 31 17.92 -22.39 -1.21
N ASN A 32 17.86 -21.17 -1.75
CA ASN A 32 18.43 -20.78 -3.04
C ASN A 32 17.94 -21.70 -4.18
N LEU A 33 16.65 -21.58 -4.49
CA LEU A 33 15.98 -22.38 -5.53
C LEU A 33 15.50 -21.47 -6.67
N THR A 34 15.66 -21.89 -7.92
CA THR A 34 15.15 -21.07 -9.04
C THR A 34 13.65 -21.30 -9.24
N ALA A 35 13.20 -22.55 -9.32
CA ALA A 35 11.79 -22.85 -9.60
C ALA A 35 11.24 -24.02 -8.78
N ALA A 36 9.99 -23.89 -8.30
CA ALA A 36 9.23 -24.97 -7.69
C ALA A 36 7.79 -25.03 -8.20
N SER A 37 7.22 -26.23 -8.32
CA SER A 37 5.77 -26.35 -8.54
C SER A 37 5.01 -26.25 -7.22
N LEU A 38 5.40 -27.04 -6.21
CA LEU A 38 4.80 -27.07 -4.89
C LEU A 38 5.88 -26.98 -3.81
N LEU A 39 5.82 -25.93 -2.99
CA LEU A 39 6.80 -25.71 -1.92
C LEU A 39 6.12 -25.18 -0.66
N THR A 40 6.49 -25.70 0.51
CA THR A 40 5.96 -25.17 1.78
C THR A 40 6.74 -23.94 2.24
N THR A 41 8.06 -24.04 2.30
CA THR A 41 8.91 -22.95 2.84
C THR A 41 10.14 -22.69 1.97
N ALA A 42 10.38 -21.43 1.62
CA ALA A 42 11.51 -21.01 0.81
C ALA A 42 12.32 -19.86 1.43
N GLN A 43 13.65 -19.96 1.33
CA GLN A 43 14.56 -18.83 1.47
C GLN A 43 15.26 -18.59 0.13
N ASN A 44 15.03 -17.42 -0.47
CA ASN A 44 15.48 -17.05 -1.82
C ASN A 44 14.95 -17.99 -2.92
N LEU A 45 13.78 -17.65 -3.46
CA LEU A 45 13.14 -18.36 -4.56
C LEU A 45 12.85 -17.40 -5.72
N THR A 46 13.13 -17.81 -6.96
CA THR A 46 12.74 -16.98 -8.11
C THR A 46 11.27 -17.18 -8.46
N ALA A 47 10.81 -18.43 -8.63
CA ALA A 47 9.44 -18.70 -9.07
C ALA A 47 8.80 -19.90 -8.37
N ALA A 48 7.51 -19.78 -8.02
CA ALA A 48 6.69 -20.92 -7.60
C ALA A 48 5.26 -20.89 -8.17
N SER A 49 4.68 -22.06 -8.44
CA SER A 49 3.24 -22.14 -8.72
C SER A 49 2.41 -22.08 -7.43
N LEU A 50 2.75 -22.90 -6.43
CA LEU A 50 2.13 -22.89 -5.11
C LEU A 50 3.20 -22.78 -4.02
N LEU A 51 3.08 -21.77 -3.16
CA LEU A 51 3.98 -21.57 -2.04
C LEU A 51 3.23 -21.16 -0.77
N THR A 52 3.55 -21.77 0.37
CA THR A 52 2.98 -21.35 1.66
C THR A 52 3.74 -20.18 2.25
N THR A 53 5.07 -20.25 2.35
CA THR A 53 5.87 -19.20 3.00
C THR A 53 7.19 -18.92 2.26
N ALA A 54 7.48 -17.64 2.02
CA ALA A 54 8.75 -17.19 1.46
C ALA A 54 9.37 -16.04 2.26
N GLN A 55 10.71 -16.01 2.39
CA GLN A 55 11.40 -14.79 2.84
C GLN A 55 11.68 -13.83 1.68
N ASN A 56 12.23 -14.33 0.58
CA ASN A 56 12.50 -13.54 -0.64
C ASN A 56 11.99 -14.32 -1.84
N LEU A 57 11.02 -13.75 -2.56
CA LEU A 57 10.39 -14.36 -3.72
C LEU A 57 10.24 -13.35 -4.87
N THR A 58 10.61 -13.75 -6.10
CA THR A 58 10.36 -12.89 -7.27
C THR A 58 8.92 -13.07 -7.78
N ALA A 59 8.46 -14.31 -8.00
CA ALA A 59 7.15 -14.55 -8.59
C ALA A 59 6.43 -15.77 -8.00
N ALA A 60 5.11 -15.64 -7.74
CA ALA A 60 4.26 -16.80 -7.47
C ALA A 60 2.86 -16.73 -8.10
N SER A 61 2.29 -17.88 -8.46
CA SER A 61 0.87 -17.91 -8.85
C SER A 61 -0.04 -17.85 -7.62
N LEU A 62 0.20 -18.70 -6.61
CA LEU A 62 -0.51 -18.69 -5.34
C LEU A 62 0.48 -18.66 -4.18
N LEU A 63 0.31 -17.69 -3.27
CA LEU A 63 1.17 -17.51 -2.11
C LEU A 63 0.37 -17.19 -0.85
N THR A 64 0.61 -17.90 0.25
CA THR A 64 0.00 -17.57 1.55
C THR A 64 0.76 -16.45 2.27
N THR A 65 2.07 -16.54 2.41
CA THR A 65 2.84 -15.55 3.19
C THR A 65 4.20 -15.24 2.57
N ALA A 66 4.54 -13.97 2.44
CA ALA A 66 5.89 -13.53 2.08
C ALA A 66 6.43 -12.41 2.98
N GLN A 67 7.74 -12.37 3.21
CA GLN A 67 8.38 -11.15 3.72
C GLN A 67 8.67 -10.18 2.58
N ASN A 68 9.42 -10.58 1.54
CA ASN A 68 9.68 -9.76 0.36
C ASN A 68 9.20 -10.46 -0.91
N LEU A 69 8.29 -9.82 -1.65
CA LEU A 69 7.71 -10.34 -2.88
C LEU A 69 7.70 -9.30 -4.01
N THR A 70 8.18 -9.67 -5.20
CA THR A 70 8.04 -8.80 -6.38
C THR A 70 6.66 -8.93 -7.02
N ALA A 71 6.20 -10.16 -7.33
CA ALA A 71 4.93 -10.37 -8.02
C ALA A 71 4.16 -11.61 -7.55
N ALA A 72 2.84 -11.52 -7.42
CA ALA A 72 1.99 -12.70 -7.32
C ALA A 72 0.61 -12.56 -7.97
N SER A 73 0.04 -13.66 -8.46
CA SER A 73 -1.36 -13.65 -8.95
C SER A 73 -2.36 -13.65 -7.78
N LEU A 74 -2.18 -14.52 -6.79
CA LEU A 74 -2.97 -14.54 -5.55
C LEU A 74 -2.06 -14.56 -4.33
N LEU A 75 -2.32 -13.66 -3.40
CA LEU A 75 -1.52 -13.49 -2.19
C LEU A 75 -2.39 -13.30 -0.95
N THR A 76 -2.15 -14.11 0.08
CA THR A 76 -2.84 -13.92 1.37
C THR A 76 -2.20 -12.80 2.19
N THR A 77 -0.91 -12.90 2.48
CA THR A 77 -0.18 -11.95 3.33
C THR A 77 1.22 -11.64 2.78
N ALA A 78 1.64 -10.38 2.75
CA ALA A 78 3.05 -10.04 2.55
C ALA A 78 3.50 -8.81 3.33
N GLN A 79 4.76 -8.76 3.78
CA GLN A 79 5.31 -7.56 4.41
C GLN A 79 5.69 -6.49 3.38
N ASN A 80 6.48 -6.86 2.36
CA ASN A 80 6.85 -6.00 1.24
C ASN A 80 6.40 -6.61 -0.09
N LEU A 81 5.67 -5.82 -0.89
CA LEU A 81 5.10 -6.25 -2.17
C LEU A 81 5.24 -5.18 -3.26
N THR A 82 5.73 -5.56 -4.44
CA THR A 82 5.76 -4.64 -5.60
C THR A 82 4.46 -4.70 -6.43
N ALA A 83 3.91 -5.88 -6.70
CA ALA A 83 2.66 -6.03 -7.46
C ALA A 83 1.92 -7.34 -7.12
N ALA A 84 0.58 -7.30 -7.05
CA ALA A 84 -0.24 -8.51 -7.06
C ALA A 84 -1.57 -8.28 -7.78
N SER A 85 -2.14 -9.36 -8.34
CA SER A 85 -3.49 -9.30 -8.96
C SER A 85 -4.62 -9.38 -7.94
N LEU A 86 -4.44 -10.15 -6.85
CA LEU A 86 -5.38 -10.19 -5.73
C LEU A 86 -4.63 -10.40 -4.40
N LEU A 87 -4.89 -9.51 -3.44
CA LEU A 87 -4.22 -9.45 -2.14
C LEU A 87 -5.26 -9.32 -1.02
N THR A 88 -5.18 -10.16 0.01
CA THR A 88 -6.12 -10.10 1.14
C THR A 88 -5.59 -9.36 2.36
N THR A 89 -4.28 -9.31 2.61
CA THR A 89 -3.70 -8.57 3.75
C THR A 89 -2.24 -8.16 3.46
N LEU A 90 -1.86 -6.92 3.74
CA LEU A 90 -0.45 -6.50 3.78
C LEU A 90 0.01 -6.46 5.24
N GLY A 91 1.06 -7.22 5.54
CA GLY A 91 1.73 -7.29 6.82
C GLY A 91 2.81 -6.24 6.97
N ASP A 92 2.44 -4.97 6.84
CA ASP A 92 3.17 -3.79 7.32
C ASP A 92 2.21 -2.61 7.09
N ARG A 93 1.10 -2.61 7.86
CA ARG A 93 0.15 -1.50 7.93
C ARG A 93 0.85 -0.29 8.51
N THR A 94 1.59 0.42 7.68
CA THR A 94 1.99 1.80 7.95
C THR A 94 0.72 2.63 7.84
N VAL A 95 0.06 2.87 8.98
CA VAL A 95 -0.83 4.03 9.07
C VAL A 95 0.07 5.23 8.79
N VAL A 96 -0.10 5.85 7.62
CA VAL A 96 0.56 7.12 7.34
C VAL A 96 -0.22 8.17 8.11
N ASP A 97 0.16 8.40 9.36
CA ASP A 97 -0.26 9.54 10.17
C ASP A 97 0.79 10.64 10.00
N LEU A 98 0.52 11.58 9.09
CA LEU A 98 1.36 12.74 8.86
C LEU A 98 0.62 14.01 9.31
N SER A 99 1.27 14.84 10.13
CA SER A 99 0.77 16.16 10.49
C SER A 99 1.65 17.24 9.87
N THR A 100 1.04 18.16 9.12
CA THR A 100 1.74 19.31 8.54
C THR A 100 1.15 20.61 9.07
N PRO A 101 1.91 21.41 9.84
CA PRO A 101 1.49 22.75 10.20
C PRO A 101 1.62 23.68 9.00
N VAL A 102 0.59 24.47 8.73
CA VAL A 102 0.56 25.46 7.65
C VAL A 102 -0.07 26.77 8.12
N THR A 103 0.28 27.87 7.46
CA THR A 103 -0.30 29.18 7.76
C THR A 103 -0.68 29.90 6.48
N SER A 104 -1.80 30.61 6.50
CA SER A 104 -2.18 31.50 5.40
C SER A 104 -2.70 32.82 5.96
N ALA A 105 -2.31 33.93 5.34
CA ALA A 105 -2.81 35.27 5.63
C ALA A 105 -3.54 35.90 4.44
N VAL A 106 -3.73 35.12 3.37
CA VAL A 106 -4.32 35.54 2.11
C VAL A 106 -5.57 34.73 1.83
N VAL A 107 -6.50 35.33 1.10
CA VAL A 107 -7.79 34.72 0.70
C VAL A 107 -7.67 33.86 -0.57
N THR A 108 -6.46 33.73 -1.11
CA THR A 108 -6.15 32.85 -2.24
C THR A 108 -5.70 31.49 -1.70
N TYR A 109 -6.18 30.41 -2.31
CA TYR A 109 -5.79 29.05 -1.93
C TYR A 109 -4.30 28.82 -2.09
N ALA A 110 -3.69 28.30 -1.03
CA ALA A 110 -2.35 27.76 -1.03
C ALA A 110 -2.41 26.24 -0.85
N GLY A 111 -1.46 25.58 -1.49
CA GLY A 111 -1.27 24.15 -1.44
C GLY A 111 -0.64 23.65 -0.14
N ALA A 112 -1.02 22.45 0.27
CA ALA A 112 -0.35 21.70 1.34
C ALA A 112 0.65 20.70 0.75
N ALA A 113 1.21 19.82 1.57
CA ALA A 113 2.04 18.74 1.06
C ALA A 113 1.21 17.79 0.17
N THR A 114 1.68 17.55 -1.05
CA THR A 114 1.06 16.59 -1.98
C THR A 114 1.23 15.16 -1.46
N LEU A 115 0.12 14.44 -1.33
CA LEU A 115 0.09 13.03 -0.96
C LEU A 115 0.13 12.16 -2.23
N THR A 116 0.94 11.09 -2.24
CA THR A 116 0.91 10.07 -3.29
C THR A 116 0.11 8.86 -2.81
N ALA A 117 -1.01 8.55 -3.47
CA ALA A 117 -2.03 7.62 -2.97
C ALA A 117 -2.05 6.22 -3.62
N ILE A 118 -1.02 5.88 -4.41
CA ILE A 118 -0.97 4.65 -5.23
C ILE A 118 -1.03 3.32 -4.47
N SER A 119 -1.03 3.35 -3.14
CA SER A 119 -1.08 2.16 -2.28
C SER A 119 -2.12 2.27 -1.15
N LEU A 120 -3.03 3.25 -1.17
CA LEU A 120 -3.95 3.52 -0.05
C LEU A 120 -5.37 3.04 -0.40
N SER A 121 -5.99 2.24 0.48
CA SER A 121 -7.36 1.72 0.36
C SER A 121 -8.43 2.71 0.85
N GLU A 122 -8.09 3.56 1.83
CA GLU A 122 -8.97 4.60 2.37
C GLU A 122 -8.11 5.77 2.89
N VAL A 123 -8.43 7.01 2.53
CA VAL A 123 -7.67 8.21 2.94
C VAL A 123 -8.62 9.23 3.55
N THR A 124 -8.26 9.78 4.70
CA THR A 124 -8.98 10.87 5.35
C THR A 124 -8.01 12.01 5.68
N PHE A 125 -8.44 13.24 5.43
CA PHE A 125 -7.70 14.45 5.81
C PHE A 125 -8.46 15.17 6.92
N THR A 126 -7.84 15.41 8.07
CA THR A 126 -8.39 16.27 9.12
C THR A 126 -7.67 17.61 9.07
N VAL A 127 -8.43 18.68 8.89
CA VAL A 127 -7.90 20.04 8.96
C VAL A 127 -8.35 20.66 10.27
N TYR A 128 -7.40 20.90 11.18
CA TYR A 128 -7.64 21.58 12.44
C TYR A 128 -7.17 23.03 12.34
N ASN A 129 -8.03 23.98 12.68
CA ASN A 129 -7.67 25.38 12.78
C ASN A 129 -7.23 25.72 14.20
N ALA A 130 -5.91 25.81 14.40
CA ALA A 130 -5.28 26.10 15.67
C ALA A 130 -5.27 27.60 16.03
N SER A 131 -5.87 28.46 15.19
CA SER A 131 -6.01 29.89 15.50
C SER A 131 -7.02 30.14 16.62
N THR A 132 -6.85 31.27 17.29
CA THR A 132 -7.75 31.74 18.37
C THR A 132 -8.95 32.52 17.84
N THR A 133 -8.77 33.27 16.76
CA THR A 133 -9.81 34.15 16.18
C THR A 133 -9.91 34.06 14.66
N ALA A 134 -8.84 33.67 13.97
CA ALA A 134 -8.82 33.57 12.52
C ALA A 134 -9.58 32.32 12.03
N GLY A 135 -10.52 32.49 11.11
CA GLY A 135 -11.12 31.37 10.38
C GLY A 135 -10.37 31.09 9.07
N ALA A 136 -10.53 29.89 8.54
CA ALA A 136 -9.96 29.47 7.26
C ALA A 136 -11.00 28.80 6.36
N SER A 137 -10.73 28.79 5.06
CA SER A 137 -11.41 27.92 4.10
C SER A 137 -10.45 26.79 3.70
N ALA A 138 -10.97 25.57 3.58
CA ALA A 138 -10.21 24.43 3.08
C ALA A 138 -11.03 23.60 2.09
N ALA A 139 -10.37 22.99 1.13
CA ALA A 139 -10.98 22.12 0.12
C ALA A 139 -9.99 21.05 -0.32
N LEU A 140 -10.50 19.88 -0.72
CA LEU A 140 -9.68 18.81 -1.26
C LEU A 140 -9.52 18.97 -2.78
N TYR A 141 -8.28 18.85 -3.24
CA TYR A 141 -7.90 18.89 -4.65
C TYR A 141 -7.21 17.58 -5.05
N LEU A 142 -7.44 17.18 -6.29
CA LEU A 142 -7.05 15.91 -6.87
C LEU A 142 -6.19 16.15 -8.12
N SER A 143 -5.21 15.27 -8.36
CA SER A 143 -4.36 15.30 -9.55
C SER A 143 -3.94 13.90 -9.99
N ALA A 144 -3.86 13.68 -11.31
CA ALA A 144 -3.32 12.45 -11.89
C ALA A 144 -1.81 12.50 -12.11
N ASP A 145 -1.26 13.70 -12.36
CA ASP A 145 0.14 13.93 -12.74
C ASP A 145 0.99 14.56 -11.62
N GLY A 146 0.35 15.09 -10.57
CA GLY A 146 0.99 15.72 -9.42
C GLY A 146 1.39 17.18 -9.65
N THR A 147 0.96 17.78 -10.77
CA THR A 147 1.25 19.18 -11.14
C THR A 147 -0.01 19.99 -11.40
N ASN A 148 -1.03 19.39 -12.02
CA ASN A 148 -2.31 20.05 -12.30
C ASN A 148 -3.36 19.56 -11.30
N PHE A 149 -3.78 20.45 -10.40
CA PHE A 149 -4.75 20.14 -9.35
C PHE A 149 -6.13 20.74 -9.66
N SER A 150 -7.17 19.93 -9.50
CA SER A 150 -8.58 20.33 -9.65
C SER A 150 -9.34 20.00 -8.36
N PRO A 151 -10.37 20.77 -7.98
CA PRO A 151 -11.20 20.42 -6.82
C PRO A 151 -11.81 19.01 -6.98
N ASP A 152 -11.88 18.26 -5.88
CA ASP A 152 -12.64 17.01 -5.83
C ASP A 152 -14.12 17.33 -6.07
N PRO A 153 -14.77 16.78 -7.11
CA PRO A 153 -16.16 17.09 -7.44
C PRO A 153 -17.16 16.69 -6.36
N THR A 154 -16.77 15.85 -5.41
CA THR A 154 -17.63 15.34 -4.33
C THR A 154 -17.37 15.99 -2.98
N SER A 155 -16.24 16.69 -2.83
CA SER A 155 -15.91 17.47 -1.64
C SER A 155 -16.34 18.92 -1.84
N THR A 156 -17.06 19.48 -0.88
CA THR A 156 -17.31 20.93 -0.85
C THR A 156 -16.18 21.67 -0.17
N THR A 157 -16.00 22.93 -0.53
CA THR A 157 -15.17 23.87 0.23
C THR A 157 -15.81 24.10 1.60
N GLN A 158 -15.01 23.98 2.66
CA GLN A 158 -15.48 24.13 4.03
C GLN A 158 -14.87 25.35 4.70
N THR A 159 -15.70 26.06 5.46
CA THR A 159 -15.25 27.10 6.38
C THR A 159 -14.96 26.47 7.75
N ILE A 160 -13.73 26.64 8.22
CA ILE A 160 -13.23 26.11 9.49
C ILE A 160 -12.99 27.28 10.44
N ALA A 161 -13.88 27.43 11.41
CA ALA A 161 -13.76 28.44 12.46
C ALA A 161 -12.49 28.24 13.32
N ALA A 162 -12.07 29.28 14.02
CA ALA A 162 -10.98 29.19 15.00
C ALA A 162 -11.28 28.10 16.05
N GLY A 163 -10.30 27.22 16.30
CA GLY A 163 -10.43 26.08 17.21
C GLY A 163 -11.30 24.92 16.70
N ALA A 164 -11.82 25.00 15.46
CA ALA A 164 -12.64 23.94 14.87
C ALA A 164 -11.80 23.00 13.99
N GLN A 165 -12.35 21.83 13.71
CA GLN A 165 -11.77 20.87 12.76
C GLN A 165 -12.82 20.37 11.77
N TYR A 166 -12.36 19.93 10.60
CA TYR A 166 -13.19 19.27 9.59
C TYR A 166 -12.48 18.06 9.00
N PHE A 167 -13.26 17.04 8.64
CA PHE A 167 -12.80 15.79 8.04
C PHE A 167 -13.18 15.75 6.56
N PHE A 168 -12.18 15.63 5.68
CA PHE A 168 -12.37 15.40 4.26
C PHE A 168 -12.12 13.94 3.94
N SER A 169 -13.07 13.33 3.24
CA SER A 169 -12.93 12.02 2.61
C SER A 169 -13.00 12.24 1.09
N PRO A 170 -11.98 11.86 0.31
CA PRO A 170 -12.03 11.94 -1.13
C PRO A 170 -13.16 11.08 -1.66
N GLY A 171 -14.05 11.61 -2.50
CA GLY A 171 -15.02 10.75 -3.20
C GLY A 171 -14.47 10.13 -4.47
N HIS A 172 -13.27 10.54 -4.91
CA HIS A 172 -12.53 9.90 -5.99
C HIS A 172 -11.08 9.65 -5.59
N PHE A 173 -10.59 8.45 -5.87
CA PHE A 173 -9.20 8.07 -5.65
C PHE A 173 -8.38 8.29 -6.93
N VAL A 174 -7.48 9.27 -6.88
CA VAL A 174 -6.49 9.52 -7.93
C VAL A 174 -5.07 9.51 -7.35
N LYS A 175 -4.07 9.48 -8.22
CA LYS A 175 -2.66 9.29 -7.85
C LYS A 175 -2.14 10.30 -6.83
N TYR A 176 -2.56 11.56 -6.93
CA TYR A 176 -2.09 12.64 -6.07
C TYR A 176 -3.26 13.43 -5.48
N MET A 177 -3.13 13.81 -4.21
CA MET A 177 -4.15 14.57 -3.50
C MET A 177 -3.51 15.66 -2.64
N GLU A 178 -4.23 16.76 -2.48
CA GLU A 178 -3.74 17.91 -1.72
C GLU A 178 -4.89 18.68 -1.09
N VAL A 179 -4.71 19.10 0.16
CA VAL A 179 -5.64 20.01 0.82
C VAL A 179 -5.22 21.44 0.49
N MET A 180 -6.10 22.16 -0.20
CA MET A 180 -5.95 23.58 -0.45
C MET A 180 -6.58 24.37 0.70
N TYR A 181 -5.91 25.43 1.17
CA TYR A 181 -6.41 26.26 2.27
C TYR A 181 -6.16 27.76 2.05
N ALA A 182 -7.01 28.60 2.64
CA ALA A 182 -6.91 30.05 2.59
C ALA A 182 -7.42 30.68 3.90
N ALA A 183 -6.94 31.87 4.25
CA ALA A 183 -7.53 32.65 5.33
C ALA A 183 -8.92 33.18 4.90
N LEU A 184 -9.87 33.27 5.83
CA LEU A 184 -11.17 33.91 5.53
C LEU A 184 -11.07 35.42 5.38
N THR A 185 -10.07 36.03 6.01
CA THR A 185 -9.90 37.49 6.02
C THR A 185 -8.46 37.82 5.66
N ALA A 186 -8.30 38.64 4.62
CA ALA A 186 -6.98 39.08 4.18
C ALA A 186 -6.25 39.83 5.30
N GLY A 187 -4.98 39.51 5.51
CA GLY A 187 -4.15 40.09 6.57
C GLY A 187 -4.35 39.48 7.96
N ILE A 188 -5.33 38.58 8.14
CA ILE A 188 -5.52 37.83 9.38
C ILE A 188 -4.98 36.40 9.17
N THR A 189 -3.86 36.08 9.83
CA THR A 189 -3.21 34.78 9.67
C THR A 189 -4.00 33.67 10.34
N ALA A 190 -4.47 32.70 9.54
CA ALA A 190 -4.96 31.42 10.00
C ALA A 190 -3.80 30.42 10.13
N SER A 191 -3.80 29.63 11.20
CA SER A 191 -2.83 28.59 11.52
C SER A 191 -3.54 27.25 11.52
N LEU A 192 -3.23 26.40 10.54
CA LEU A 192 -3.88 25.10 10.39
C LEU A 192 -2.87 23.98 10.65
N THR A 193 -3.37 22.88 11.17
CA THR A 193 -2.64 21.60 11.19
C THR A 193 -3.44 20.60 10.37
N ILE A 194 -2.82 20.06 9.33
CA ILE A 194 -3.45 19.07 8.45
C ILE A 194 -2.91 17.70 8.84
N TYR A 195 -3.80 16.85 9.34
CA TYR A 195 -3.52 15.45 9.62
C TYR A 195 -4.01 14.61 8.46
N THR A 196 -3.13 13.83 7.85
CA THR A 196 -3.51 12.83 6.87
C THR A 196 -3.47 11.48 7.56
N GLN A 197 -4.57 10.73 7.46
CA GLN A 197 -4.62 9.34 7.88
C GLN A 197 -4.97 8.51 6.66
N ALA A 198 -4.15 7.52 6.37
CA ALA A 198 -4.40 6.58 5.30
C ALA A 198 -4.34 5.15 5.80
N HIS A 199 -5.33 4.36 5.38
CA HIS A 199 -5.34 2.92 5.53
C HIS A 199 -4.87 2.31 4.20
N VAL A 200 -3.82 1.50 4.28
CA VAL A 200 -3.39 0.58 3.21
C VAL A 200 -4.15 -0.72 3.39
#